data_AF-A0A5U3D139-F1
#
_entry.id   AF-A0A5U3D139-F1
#
_cell.length_a   1.000
_cell.length_b   1.000
_cell.length_c   1.000
_cell.angle_alpha   90.00
_cell.angle_beta   90.00
_cell.angle_gamma   90.00
#
_symmetry.space_group_name_H-M   'P 1'
#
loop_
_entity.id
_entity.type
_entity.pdbx_description
1 polymer ?
#
loop_
_entity_poly.entity_id
_entity_poly.type
_entity_poly.pdbx_seq_one_letter_code
_entity_poly.pdbx_strand_id
1 'polypeptide(L)'
;MKYLLPVVIFASACVSGSVLAATPTLCSTVTYTAFGEKEKTVRDCVDANTENFFINAKINDYTLPTLAVGLEIPSWVSETGHGVQKAFIGQVTKQNGVYTVRVQIELDGKKIITSSPVEVGSTKTVVVNGEKIQLNLHRQVI
;
A
#
# COMPACT_ATOMS: atom_id res chain seq x y z
N MET A 1 13.68 60.51 -56.18
CA MET A 1 14.21 60.04 -54.88
C MET A 1 13.03 59.65 -54.01
N LYS A 2 12.83 58.35 -53.75
CA LYS A 2 11.78 57.81 -52.87
C LYS A 2 12.48 57.01 -51.78
N TYR A 3 12.37 57.47 -50.53
CA TYR A 3 12.91 56.78 -49.37
C TYR A 3 11.88 55.73 -48.90
N LEU A 4 12.29 54.47 -48.87
CA LEU A 4 11.54 53.38 -48.26
C LEU A 4 12.10 53.16 -46.84
N LEU A 5 11.26 53.40 -45.83
CA LEU A 5 11.54 53.12 -44.42
C LEU A 5 11.48 51.60 -44.17
N PRO A 6 12.34 51.04 -43.29
CA PRO A 6 12.24 49.64 -42.90
C PRO A 6 11.13 49.48 -41.85
N VAL A 7 10.14 48.64 -42.17
CA VAL A 7 9.15 48.17 -41.20
C VAL A 7 9.78 47.03 -40.40
N VAL A 8 10.04 47.27 -39.11
CA VAL A 8 10.47 46.22 -38.18
C VAL A 8 9.23 45.48 -37.70
N ILE A 9 9.10 44.21 -38.11
CA ILE A 9 8.03 43.33 -37.64
C ILE A 9 8.55 42.58 -36.41
N PHE A 10 8.11 42.97 -35.23
CA PHE A 10 8.30 42.18 -34.01
C PHE A 10 7.28 41.05 -34.00
N ALA A 11 7.70 39.85 -34.44
CA ALA A 11 6.93 38.63 -34.22
C ALA A 11 7.03 38.28 -32.72
N SER A 12 5.99 38.60 -31.96
CA SER A 12 5.85 38.13 -30.58
C SER A 12 5.47 36.65 -30.64
N ALA A 13 6.45 35.77 -30.46
CA ALA A 13 6.20 34.33 -30.32
C ALA A 13 5.61 34.09 -28.93
N CYS A 14 4.29 34.00 -28.84
CA CYS A 14 3.63 33.42 -27.67
C CYS A 14 4.01 31.94 -27.59
N VAL A 15 5.03 31.61 -26.81
CA VAL A 15 5.31 30.22 -26.44
C VAL A 15 4.21 29.80 -25.48
N SER A 16 3.15 29.19 -26.01
CA SER A 16 2.14 28.48 -25.22
C SER A 16 2.79 27.23 -24.61
N GLY A 17 3.57 27.43 -23.55
CA GLY A 17 3.99 26.36 -22.67
C GLY A 17 2.77 25.86 -21.92
N SER A 18 2.11 24.83 -22.46
CA SER A 18 1.15 24.04 -21.70
C SER A 18 1.89 23.37 -20.55
N VAL A 19 1.96 24.04 -19.40
CA VAL A 19 2.29 23.39 -18.15
C VAL A 19 1.11 22.47 -17.88
N LEU A 20 1.25 21.19 -18.25
CA LEU A 20 0.42 20.12 -17.72
C LEU A 20 0.60 20.17 -16.21
N ALA A 21 -0.31 20.86 -15.52
CA ALA A 21 -0.38 20.84 -14.08
C ALA A 21 -0.55 19.37 -13.70
N ALA A 22 0.51 18.76 -13.17
CA ALA A 22 0.43 17.43 -12.60
C ALA A 22 -0.74 17.47 -11.60
N THR A 23 -1.74 16.61 -11.81
CA THR A 23 -2.86 16.47 -10.88
C THR A 23 -2.28 16.30 -9.48
N PRO A 24 -2.72 17.08 -8.48
CA PRO A 24 -2.17 16.98 -7.14
C PRO A 24 -2.39 15.57 -6.61
N THR A 25 -1.33 14.77 -6.57
CA THR A 25 -1.37 13.44 -5.97
C THR A 25 -1.52 13.63 -4.47
N LEU A 26 -2.66 13.22 -3.90
CA LEU A 26 -2.87 13.21 -2.47
C LEU A 26 -1.95 12.13 -1.88
N CYS A 27 -0.78 12.56 -1.42
CA CYS A 27 0.18 11.68 -0.77
C CYS A 27 0.19 11.94 0.74
N SER A 28 0.18 10.87 1.51
CA SER A 28 0.43 10.86 2.94
C SER A 28 1.70 10.05 3.26
N THR A 29 2.09 10.02 4.53
CA THR A 29 3.19 9.16 5.01
C THR A 29 2.69 8.29 6.14
N VAL A 30 3.07 7.03 6.11
CA VAL A 30 2.73 6.03 7.12
C VAL A 30 4.03 5.58 7.80
N THR A 31 4.17 5.88 9.09
CA THR A 31 5.27 5.39 9.92
C THR A 31 4.79 4.24 10.78
N TYR A 32 5.51 3.12 10.80
CA TYR A 32 5.11 1.91 11.51
C TYR A 32 6.30 1.13 12.06
N THR A 33 6.07 0.40 13.14
CA THR A 33 6.98 -0.61 13.69
C THR A 33 6.23 -1.94 13.76
N ALA A 34 6.48 -2.83 12.80
CA ALA A 34 5.80 -4.11 12.68
C ALA A 34 6.70 -5.17 12.04
N PHE A 35 6.22 -6.41 12.00
CA PHE A 35 6.87 -7.56 11.36
C PHE A 35 8.26 -7.89 11.94
N GLY A 36 8.52 -7.49 13.18
CA GLY A 36 9.82 -7.66 13.84
C GLY A 36 10.92 -6.73 13.30
N GLU A 37 10.56 -5.71 12.53
CA GLU A 37 11.49 -4.75 11.94
C GLU A 37 11.63 -3.49 12.79
N LYS A 38 12.71 -2.75 12.56
CA LYS A 38 12.82 -1.37 13.05
C LYS A 38 11.75 -0.48 12.39
N GLU A 39 11.47 0.66 13.01
CA GLU A 39 10.57 1.67 12.47
C GLU A 39 10.89 1.99 11.00
N LYS A 40 9.83 2.06 10.19
CA LYS A 40 9.89 2.42 8.77
C LYS A 40 8.84 3.46 8.45
N THR A 41 9.16 4.37 7.53
CA THR A 41 8.23 5.34 6.96
C THR A 41 8.07 5.05 5.48
N VAL A 42 6.83 4.90 5.03
CA VAL A 42 6.48 4.74 3.61
C VAL A 42 5.60 5.90 3.18
N ARG A 43 5.67 6.23 1.89
CA ARG A 43 4.82 7.26 1.28
C ARG A 43 3.64 6.58 0.61
N ASP A 44 2.44 6.95 1.04
CA ASP A 44 1.19 6.45 0.48
C ASP A 44 0.61 7.50 -0.47
N CYS A 45 0.64 7.22 -1.77
CA CYS A 45 0.09 8.10 -2.79
C CYS A 45 -1.09 7.38 -3.46
N VAL A 46 -2.23 8.06 -3.52
CA VAL A 46 -3.38 7.59 -4.31
C VAL A 46 -3.22 8.12 -5.72
N ASP A 47 -2.76 7.27 -6.64
CA ASP A 47 -2.72 7.56 -8.08
C ASP A 47 -3.27 6.38 -8.90
N ALA A 48 -3.34 6.56 -10.22
CA ALA A 48 -3.94 5.58 -11.13
C ALA A 48 -3.17 4.24 -11.21
N ASN A 49 -1.94 4.17 -10.69
CA ASN A 49 -1.11 2.99 -10.70
C ASN A 49 -1.02 2.30 -9.34
N THR A 50 -1.66 2.85 -8.30
CA THR A 50 -1.65 2.26 -6.96
C THR A 50 -2.39 0.91 -6.98
N GLU A 51 -1.64 -0.17 -6.75
CA GLU A 51 -2.24 -1.49 -6.57
C GLU A 51 -2.77 -1.61 -5.13
N ASN A 52 -4.07 -1.86 -5.00
CA ASN A 52 -4.75 -2.04 -3.70
C ASN A 52 -5.24 -3.48 -3.54
N PHE A 53 -5.26 -3.95 -2.29
CA PHE A 53 -5.60 -5.33 -1.96
C PHE A 53 -6.44 -5.43 -0.69
N PHE A 54 -7.20 -6.52 -0.61
CA PHE A 54 -7.77 -7.02 0.63
C PHE A 54 -6.95 -8.21 1.11
N ILE A 55 -6.46 -8.14 2.35
CA ILE A 55 -5.92 -9.29 3.08
C ILE A 55 -7.02 -9.82 3.99
N ASN A 56 -7.44 -11.05 3.74
CA ASN A 56 -8.28 -11.81 4.65
C ASN A 56 -7.41 -12.87 5.32
N ALA A 57 -7.47 -12.94 6.65
CA ALA A 57 -6.69 -13.92 7.40
C ALA A 57 -7.55 -14.70 8.40
N LYS A 58 -7.18 -15.96 8.60
CA LYS A 58 -7.70 -16.79 9.69
C LYS A 58 -6.54 -17.38 10.46
N ILE A 59 -6.65 -17.41 11.78
CA ILE A 59 -5.74 -18.14 12.66
C ILE A 59 -6.54 -19.25 13.34
N ASN A 60 -6.17 -20.50 13.05
CA ASN A 60 -6.99 -21.68 13.31
C ASN A 60 -8.41 -21.47 12.76
N ASP A 61 -9.41 -21.39 13.63
CA ASP A 61 -10.82 -21.16 13.27
C ASP A 61 -11.28 -19.70 13.52
N TYR A 62 -10.41 -18.84 14.06
CA TYR A 62 -10.70 -17.43 14.29
C TYR A 62 -10.47 -16.60 13.03
N THR A 63 -11.51 -15.87 12.61
CA THR A 63 -11.42 -14.95 11.45
C THR A 63 -10.98 -13.57 11.93
N LEU A 64 -9.89 -13.07 11.35
CA LEU A 64 -9.38 -11.74 11.62
C LEU A 64 -10.16 -10.70 10.79
N PRO A 65 -10.19 -9.42 11.23
CA PRO A 65 -10.74 -8.34 10.41
C PRO A 65 -10.07 -8.28 9.04
N THR A 66 -10.84 -8.02 7.99
CA THR A 66 -10.27 -7.76 6.66
C THR A 66 -9.46 -6.47 6.66
N LEU A 67 -8.24 -6.51 6.12
CA LEU A 67 -7.41 -5.31 5.93
C LEU A 67 -7.45 -4.86 4.47
N ALA A 68 -7.74 -3.58 4.25
CA ALA A 68 -7.47 -2.91 2.98
C ALA A 68 -6.06 -2.34 3.03
N VAL A 69 -5.22 -2.68 2.05
CA VAL A 69 -3.80 -2.28 1.99
C VAL A 69 -3.42 -1.84 0.58
N GLY A 70 -2.54 -0.85 0.50
CA GLY A 70 -1.82 -0.53 -0.73
C GLY A 70 -0.58 -1.41 -0.88
N LEU A 71 -0.04 -1.50 -2.10
CA LEU A 71 1.27 -2.10 -2.32
C LEU A 71 2.34 -1.36 -1.50
N GLU A 72 3.08 -2.09 -0.68
CA GLU A 72 4.08 -1.59 0.28
C GLU A 72 3.53 -0.71 1.42
N ILE A 73 2.23 -0.43 1.45
CA ILE A 73 1.59 0.36 2.51
C ILE A 73 0.91 -0.58 3.50
N PRO A 74 1.36 -0.64 4.77
CA PRO A 74 0.70 -1.48 5.76
C PRO A 74 -0.64 -0.88 6.20
N SER A 75 -1.53 -1.76 6.66
CA SER A 75 -2.77 -1.39 7.34
C SER A 75 -2.90 -2.21 8.61
N TRP A 76 -3.65 -1.71 9.58
CA TRP A 76 -3.82 -2.37 10.85
C TRP A 76 -5.17 -2.10 11.49
N VAL A 77 -5.62 -3.07 12.27
CA VAL A 77 -6.74 -2.94 13.20
C VAL A 77 -6.22 -3.32 14.57
N SER A 78 -6.50 -2.47 15.57
CA SER A 78 -6.23 -2.77 16.97
C SER A 78 -7.51 -2.65 17.79
N GLU A 79 -7.73 -3.63 18.66
CA GLU A 79 -8.82 -3.65 19.62
C GLU A 79 -8.24 -3.86 21.01
N THR A 80 -8.69 -3.05 21.97
CA THR A 80 -8.34 -3.21 23.38
C THR A 80 -9.63 -3.51 24.14
N GLY A 81 -9.83 -4.78 24.52
CA GLY A 81 -11.00 -5.22 25.28
C GLY A 81 -10.58 -6.01 26.51
N HIS A 82 -11.15 -5.70 27.68
CA HIS A 82 -10.89 -6.40 28.95
C HIS A 82 -9.40 -6.60 29.31
N GLY A 83 -8.52 -5.69 28.90
CA GLY A 83 -7.08 -5.77 29.15
C GLY A 83 -6.29 -6.69 28.21
N VAL A 84 -6.95 -7.32 27.22
CA VAL A 84 -6.29 -8.08 26.16
C VAL A 84 -6.21 -7.21 24.90
N GLN A 85 -4.99 -6.87 24.50
CA GLN A 85 -4.73 -6.18 23.25
C GLN A 85 -4.76 -7.18 22.10
N LYS A 86 -5.60 -6.91 21.10
CA LYS A 86 -5.61 -7.61 19.81
C LYS A 86 -5.10 -6.64 18.76
N ALA A 87 -4.14 -7.07 17.96
CA ALA A 87 -3.68 -6.29 16.82
C ALA A 87 -3.51 -7.20 15.61
N PHE A 88 -3.99 -6.74 14.46
CA PHE A 88 -3.75 -7.38 13.18
C PHE A 88 -3.18 -6.35 12.23
N ILE A 89 -1.94 -6.57 11.80
CA ILE A 89 -1.21 -5.71 10.88
C ILE A 89 -0.90 -6.52 9.63
N GLY A 90 -1.15 -5.95 8.46
CA GLY A 90 -0.92 -6.59 7.17
C GLY A 90 -0.23 -5.64 6.20
N GLN A 91 0.60 -6.20 5.33
CA GLN A 91 1.26 -5.48 4.23
C GLN A 91 1.40 -6.44 3.04
N VAL A 92 1.24 -5.90 1.83
CA VAL A 92 1.59 -6.62 0.59
C VAL A 92 2.85 -5.99 0.03
N THR A 93 3.83 -6.80 -0.36
CA THR A 93 4.98 -6.34 -1.14
C THR A 93 5.05 -7.12 -2.46
N LYS A 94 5.80 -6.60 -3.43
CA LYS A 94 5.94 -7.24 -4.75
C LYS A 94 7.42 -7.26 -5.14
N GLN A 95 7.93 -8.45 -5.46
CA GLN A 95 9.28 -8.60 -5.97
C GLN A 95 9.25 -9.54 -7.16
N ASN A 96 9.83 -9.13 -8.29
CA ASN A 96 9.88 -9.91 -9.53
C ASN A 96 8.50 -10.45 -9.96
N GLY A 97 7.44 -9.66 -9.78
CA GLY A 97 6.06 -10.03 -10.11
C GLY A 97 5.35 -10.92 -9.09
N VAL A 98 6.04 -11.37 -8.03
CA VAL A 98 5.47 -12.19 -6.97
C VAL A 98 4.99 -11.32 -5.82
N TYR A 99 3.71 -11.44 -5.46
CA TYR A 99 3.15 -10.79 -4.28
C TYR A 99 3.47 -11.59 -3.02
N THR A 100 3.96 -10.90 -2.00
CA THR A 100 4.20 -11.45 -0.68
C THR A 100 3.29 -10.77 0.32
N VAL A 101 2.51 -11.56 1.04
CA VAL A 101 1.66 -11.09 2.14
C VAL A 101 2.43 -11.26 3.44
N ARG A 102 2.60 -10.15 4.15
CA ARG A 102 3.23 -10.07 5.47
C ARG A 102 2.16 -9.76 6.49
N VAL A 103 2.09 -10.53 7.56
CA VAL A 103 1.16 -10.24 8.67
C VAL A 103 1.85 -10.35 10.01
N GLN A 104 1.42 -9.50 10.94
CA GLN A 104 1.67 -9.61 12.37
C GLN A 104 0.33 -9.70 13.09
N ILE A 105 0.16 -10.74 13.88
CA ILE A 105 -1.05 -11.02 14.66
C ILE A 105 -0.64 -11.02 16.12
N GLU A 106 -1.26 -10.15 16.91
CA GLU A 106 -1.19 -10.15 18.36
C GLU A 106 -2.57 -10.55 18.89
N LEU A 107 -2.64 -11.71 19.53
CA LEU A 107 -3.88 -12.29 20.04
C LEU A 107 -3.58 -13.04 21.33
N ASP A 108 -4.33 -12.74 22.39
CA ASP A 108 -4.22 -13.39 23.70
C ASP A 108 -2.77 -13.42 24.25
N GLY A 109 -2.04 -12.31 24.08
CA GLY A 109 -0.65 -12.16 24.52
C GLY A 109 0.40 -12.88 23.66
N LYS A 110 -0.02 -13.63 22.63
CA LYS A 110 0.88 -14.22 21.64
C LYS A 110 1.10 -13.25 20.49
N LYS A 111 2.34 -13.17 20.00
CA LYS A 111 2.70 -12.46 18.77
C LYS A 111 3.17 -13.46 17.71
N ILE A 112 2.54 -13.42 16.55
CA ILE A 112 2.85 -14.28 15.41
C ILE A 112 3.15 -13.39 14.22
N ILE A 113 4.29 -13.62 13.58
CA ILE A 113 4.71 -12.90 12.38
C ILE A 113 4.91 -13.92 11.28
N THR A 114 4.33 -13.69 10.12
CA THR A 114 4.58 -14.52 8.94
C THR A 114 4.67 -13.67 7.67
N SER A 115 5.40 -14.20 6.70
CA SER A 115 5.57 -13.63 5.37
C SER A 115 5.51 -14.78 4.39
N SER A 116 4.65 -14.68 3.39
CA SER A 116 4.50 -15.75 2.40
C SER A 116 4.11 -15.23 1.03
N PRO A 117 4.64 -15.84 -0.06
CA PRO A 117 4.15 -15.57 -1.39
C PRO A 117 2.71 -16.08 -1.49
N VAL A 118 1.81 -15.22 -1.99
CA VAL A 118 0.39 -15.54 -2.18
C VAL A 118 -0.04 -15.03 -3.54
N GLU A 119 -0.62 -15.91 -4.36
CA GLU A 119 -1.21 -15.51 -5.63
C GLU A 119 -2.50 -14.74 -5.37
N VAL A 120 -2.75 -13.69 -6.15
CA VAL A 120 -3.99 -12.92 -6.05
C VAL A 120 -5.18 -13.83 -6.42
N GLY A 121 -6.22 -13.80 -5.59
CA GLY A 121 -7.40 -14.67 -5.70
C GLY A 121 -7.22 -16.04 -5.05
N SER A 122 -6.06 -16.35 -4.47
CA SER A 122 -5.77 -17.64 -3.86
C SER A 122 -5.82 -17.59 -2.33
N THR A 123 -5.79 -18.78 -1.72
CA THR A 123 -5.57 -18.94 -0.28
C THR A 123 -4.29 -19.73 -0.05
N LYS A 124 -3.40 -19.19 0.78
CA LYS A 124 -2.19 -19.86 1.25
C LYS A 124 -2.35 -20.22 2.72
N THR A 125 -2.06 -21.47 3.07
CA THR A 125 -1.94 -21.88 4.49
C THR A 125 -0.46 -21.91 4.88
N VAL A 126 -0.16 -21.34 6.04
CA VAL A 126 1.17 -21.33 6.66
C VAL A 126 1.02 -21.80 8.11
N VAL A 127 1.95 -22.61 8.60
CA VAL A 127 1.97 -23.02 10.01
C VAL A 127 3.13 -22.32 10.71
N VAL A 128 2.85 -21.59 11.77
CA VAL A 128 3.85 -20.85 12.56
C VAL A 128 3.64 -21.16 14.03
N ASN A 129 4.68 -21.70 14.69
CA ASN A 129 4.61 -22.09 16.10
C ASN A 129 3.43 -23.02 16.44
N GLY A 130 3.05 -23.89 15.50
CA GLY A 130 1.90 -24.81 15.64
C GLY A 130 0.53 -24.19 15.29
N GLU A 131 0.46 -22.87 15.09
CA GLU A 131 -0.76 -22.16 14.73
C GLU A 131 -0.95 -22.18 13.20
N LYS A 132 -2.16 -22.52 12.73
CA LYS A 132 -2.48 -22.56 11.30
C LYS A 132 -3.00 -21.21 10.84
N ILE A 133 -2.27 -20.52 9.98
CA ILE A 133 -2.64 -19.23 9.41
C ILE A 133 -3.07 -19.41 7.97
N GLN A 134 -4.30 -19.03 7.64
CA GLN A 134 -4.78 -18.96 6.26
C GLN A 134 -4.74 -17.52 5.81
N LEU A 135 -4.01 -17.24 4.74
CA LEU A 135 -3.88 -15.94 4.11
C LEU A 135 -4.57 -15.97 2.76
N ASN A 136 -5.49 -15.06 2.55
CA ASN A 136 -6.18 -14.90 1.29
C ASN A 136 -5.99 -13.46 0.82
N LEU A 137 -5.60 -13.32 -0.45
CA LEU A 137 -5.26 -12.03 -1.04
C LEU A 137 -6.21 -11.76 -2.21
N HIS A 138 -6.93 -10.65 -2.17
CA HIS A 138 -7.75 -10.19 -3.30
C HIS A 138 -7.28 -8.83 -3.78
N ARG A 139 -7.36 -8.59 -5.09
CA ARG A 139 -7.17 -7.26 -5.64
C ARG A 139 -8.42 -6.43 -5.37
N GLN A 140 -8.23 -5.21 -4.89
CA GLN A 140 -9.30 -4.23 -4.82
C GLN A 140 -9.40 -3.55 -6.18
N VAL A 141 -10.52 -3.76 -6.87
CA VAL A 141 -10.84 -3.02 -8.10
C VAL A 141 -11.57 -1.75 -7.67
N ILE A 142 -10.97 -0.59 -7.97
CA ILE A 142 -11.56 0.74 -7.75
C ILE A 142 -12.18 1.22 -9.06
#